data_AF-A0A7Y7X9E8-F1
#
_entry.id   AF-A0A7Y7X9E8-F1
#
_cell.length_a   1.000
_cell.length_b   1.000
_cell.length_c   1.000
_cell.angle_alpha   90.00
_cell.angle_beta   90.00
_cell.angle_gamma   90.00
#
_symmetry.space_group_name_H-M   'P 1'
#
loop_
_entity.id
_entity.type
_entity.pdbx_description
1 polymer ?
#
loop_
_entity_poly.entity_id
_entity_poly.type
_entity_poly.pdbx_seq_one_letter_code
_entity_poly.pdbx_strand_id
1 'polypeptide(L)'
;MNSQQSHHQDKATFLERLIFNNRPAVIVICLLVSVFLFWQATLIRPSTSFEKMIPLKHPFIEKMMEHRNDLANLGNTVRISVEAKDGDIFTKEYMETLRQVNDEVFYIPGVDRSGLKSLWSPSVRWTEVTEEGFAGGEVIPQSYNGSADSLEKLRNNVLKSGQVGRLVANDFK
;
A
#
# COMPACT_ATOMS: atom_id res chain seq x y z
N MET A 1 6.10 77.21 17.53
CA MET A 1 7.10 76.74 16.55
C MET A 1 8.11 75.85 17.25
N ASN A 2 8.28 74.65 16.67
CA ASN A 2 9.36 73.67 16.82
C ASN A 2 9.58 72.95 18.15
N SER A 3 8.88 71.83 18.29
CA SER A 3 9.33 70.63 19.00
C SER A 3 10.55 70.02 18.31
N GLN A 4 11.75 70.18 18.88
CA GLN A 4 12.94 69.43 18.47
C GLN A 4 12.89 68.04 19.08
N GLN A 5 12.63 67.03 18.23
CA GLN A 5 12.80 65.62 18.57
C GLN A 5 14.29 65.31 18.71
N SER A 6 14.68 64.88 19.91
CA SER A 6 16.01 64.31 20.19
C SER A 6 16.15 62.96 19.50
N HIS A 7 16.82 62.93 18.34
CA HIS A 7 17.28 61.70 17.71
C HIS A 7 18.34 61.05 18.61
N HIS A 8 17.97 59.96 19.29
CA HIS A 8 18.94 59.03 19.85
C HIS A 8 19.75 58.43 18.70
N GLN A 9 20.97 58.91 18.53
CA GLN A 9 21.90 58.41 17.54
C GLN A 9 22.59 57.19 18.15
N ASP A 10 21.93 56.03 18.06
CA ASP A 10 22.51 54.75 18.43
C ASP A 10 23.77 54.53 17.58
N LYS A 11 24.93 54.44 18.25
CA LYS A 11 26.21 54.19 17.58
C LYS A 11 26.11 52.83 16.89
N ALA A 12 26.12 52.84 15.56
CA ALA A 12 26.07 51.62 14.74
C ALA A 12 27.07 50.59 15.27
N THR A 13 26.56 49.40 15.58
CA THR A 13 27.34 48.35 16.24
C THR A 13 28.48 47.90 15.30
N PHE A 14 29.59 47.38 15.80
CA PHE A 14 30.74 46.97 14.97
C PHE A 14 30.34 46.05 13.79
N LEU A 15 29.42 45.11 14.03
CA LEU A 15 28.82 44.24 13.00
C LEU A 15 28.09 45.02 11.92
N GLU A 16 27.37 46.07 12.31
CA GLU A 16 26.61 46.95 11.42
C GLU A 16 27.54 47.73 10.51
N ARG A 17 28.63 48.29 11.05
CA ARG A 17 29.69 48.93 10.25
C ARG A 17 30.39 47.94 9.29
N LEU A 18 30.67 46.72 9.73
CA LEU A 18 31.32 45.71 8.92
C LEU A 18 30.45 45.28 7.72
N ILE A 19 29.15 45.09 7.95
CA ILE A 19 28.15 44.68 6.95
C ILE A 19 27.86 45.82 5.97
N PHE A 20 27.62 47.05 6.46
CA PHE A 20 27.24 48.18 5.61
C PHE A 20 28.42 48.83 4.86
N ASN A 21 29.66 48.58 5.26
CA ASN A 21 30.85 49.03 4.51
C ASN A 21 31.24 48.04 3.40
N ASN A 22 30.87 46.76 3.54
CA ASN A 22 31.17 45.69 2.58
C ASN A 22 29.90 45.09 1.95
N ARG A 23 28.89 45.93 1.70
CA ARG A 23 27.58 45.53 1.13
C ARG A 23 27.68 44.54 -0.04
N PRO A 24 28.51 44.76 -1.07
CA PRO A 24 28.60 43.81 -2.18
C PRO A 24 29.14 42.44 -1.74
N ALA A 25 30.10 42.38 -0.81
CA ALA A 25 30.64 41.11 -0.32
C ALA A 25 29.57 40.32 0.46
N VAL A 26 28.77 41.00 1.30
CA VAL A 26 27.69 40.35 2.06
C VAL A 26 26.61 39.81 1.12
N ILE A 27 26.23 40.57 0.09
CA ILE A 27 25.25 40.13 -0.91
C ILE A 27 25.76 38.89 -1.66
N VAL A 28 27.03 38.88 -2.09
CA VAL A 28 27.63 37.73 -2.78
C VAL A 28 27.64 36.50 -1.86
N ILE A 29 28.00 36.64 -0.59
CA ILE A 29 28.00 35.53 0.36
C ILE A 29 26.58 34.98 0.57
N CYS A 30 25.59 35.85 0.79
CA CYS A 30 24.19 35.43 0.92
C CYS A 30 23.68 34.74 -0.34
N LEU A 31 24.07 35.21 -1.53
CA LEU A 31 23.71 34.59 -2.80
C LEU A 31 24.35 33.21 -2.95
N LEU A 32 25.64 33.05 -2.63
CA LEU A 32 26.33 31.76 -2.67
C LEU A 32 25.69 30.75 -1.70
N VAL A 33 25.38 31.17 -0.47
CA VAL A 33 24.68 30.32 0.51
C VAL A 33 23.29 29.95 0.02
N SER A 34 22.55 30.90 -0.56
CA SER A 34 21.21 30.63 -1.11
C SER A 34 21.25 29.65 -2.27
N VAL A 35 22.19 29.79 -3.20
CA VAL A 35 22.38 28.84 -4.32
C VAL A 35 22.78 27.46 -3.80
N PHE A 36 23.68 27.39 -2.81
CA PHE A 36 24.06 26.13 -2.19
C PHE A 36 22.88 25.43 -1.49
N LEU A 37 22.10 26.16 -0.69
CA LEU A 37 20.92 25.62 -0.03
C LEU A 37 19.83 25.22 -1.02
N PHE A 38 19.65 25.98 -2.10
CA PHE A 38 18.74 25.63 -3.19
C PHE A 38 19.17 24.33 -3.87
N TRP A 39 20.45 24.18 -4.18
CA TRP A 39 20.99 22.92 -4.70
C TRP A 39 20.71 21.75 -3.76
N GLN A 40 20.99 21.91 -2.46
CA GLN A 40 20.70 20.87 -1.46
C GLN A 40 19.21 20.54 -1.38
N ALA A 41 18.33 21.54 -1.49
CA ALA A 41 16.88 21.33 -1.51
C ALA A 41 16.45 20.47 -2.71
N THR A 42 17.06 20.64 -3.89
CA THR A 42 16.77 19.79 -5.06
C THR A 42 17.22 18.34 -4.89
N LEU A 43 18.14 18.06 -3.96
CA LEU A 43 18.62 16.70 -3.66
C LEU A 43 17.76 15.98 -2.61
N ILE A 44 16.81 16.68 -1.97
CA ILE A 44 15.93 16.07 -0.96
C ILE A 44 15.04 15.04 -1.66
N ARG A 45 15.24 13.77 -1.31
CA ARG A 45 14.38 12.66 -1.78
C ARG A 45 13.14 12.57 -0.89
N PRO A 46 11.94 12.60 -1.45
CA PRO A 46 10.73 12.26 -0.71
C PRO A 46 10.89 10.86 -0.10
N SER A 47 10.80 10.73 1.22
CA SER A 47 10.80 9.42 1.86
C SER A 47 9.39 9.05 2.28
N THR A 48 8.79 8.06 1.62
CA THR A 48 7.46 7.51 1.93
C THR A 48 7.53 6.33 2.90
N SER A 49 8.51 6.34 3.82
CA SER A 49 8.63 5.26 4.80
C SER A 49 7.67 5.49 5.95
N PHE A 50 6.64 4.65 6.06
CA PHE A 50 5.73 4.61 7.19
C PHE A 50 6.46 4.51 8.54
N GLU A 51 7.64 3.87 8.55
CA GLU A 51 8.48 3.71 9.75
C GLU A 51 8.93 5.04 10.34
N LYS A 52 9.10 6.08 9.51
CA LYS A 52 9.49 7.42 9.97
C LYS A 52 8.32 8.22 10.54
N MET A 53 7.10 7.74 10.37
CA MET A 53 5.87 8.36 10.87
C MET A 53 5.41 7.76 12.20
N ILE A 54 6.00 6.64 12.63
CA ILE A 54 5.66 5.94 13.87
C ILE A 54 6.70 6.19 14.97
N PRO A 55 6.31 6.16 16.26
CA PRO A 55 7.23 6.34 17.37
C PRO A 55 8.10 5.09 17.55
N LEU A 56 9.24 5.04 16.85
CA LEU A 56 10.14 3.87 16.85
C LEU A 56 10.69 3.49 18.22
N LYS A 57 10.70 4.40 19.19
CA LYS A 57 11.17 4.16 20.58
C LYS A 57 10.13 3.51 21.49
N HIS A 58 8.93 3.23 20.99
CA HIS A 58 7.90 2.59 21.80
C HIS A 58 8.21 1.10 21.96
N PRO A 59 8.17 0.51 23.18
CA PRO A 59 8.61 -0.87 23.42
C PRO A 59 7.96 -1.92 22.51
N PHE A 60 6.68 -1.74 22.19
CA PHE A 60 5.97 -2.64 21.27
C PHE A 60 6.45 -2.51 19.82
N ILE A 61 6.80 -1.31 19.38
CA ILE A 61 7.30 -1.06 18.02
C ILE A 61 8.72 -1.61 17.91
N GLU A 62 9.56 -1.44 18.93
CA GLU A 62 10.89 -2.06 18.97
C GLU A 62 10.81 -3.59 18.85
N LYS A 63 9.92 -4.23 19.62
CA LYS A 63 9.70 -5.67 19.55
C LYS A 63 9.11 -6.13 18.22
N MET A 64 8.19 -5.38 17.64
CA MET A 64 7.67 -5.64 16.29
C MET A 64 8.77 -5.54 15.23
N MET A 65 9.67 -4.56 15.34
CA MET A 65 10.78 -4.40 14.41
C MET A 65 11.83 -5.52 14.56
N GLU A 66 12.09 -5.96 15.79
CA GLU A 66 12.96 -7.10 16.09
C GLU A 66 12.44 -8.40 15.44
N HIS A 67 11.12 -8.61 15.44
CA HIS A 67 10.47 -9.83 14.93
C HIS A 67 9.80 -9.62 13.56
N ARG A 68 10.15 -8.56 12.82
CA ARG A 68 9.45 -8.18 11.58
C ARG A 68 9.44 -9.31 10.54
N ASN A 69 10.51 -10.10 10.46
CA ASN A 69 10.63 -11.20 9.51
C ASN A 69 9.70 -12.37 9.86
N ASP A 70 9.40 -12.55 11.15
CA ASP A 70 8.42 -13.56 11.62
C ASP A 70 6.99 -13.13 11.29
N LEU A 71 6.80 -11.82 11.07
CA LEU A 71 5.54 -11.17 10.71
C LEU A 71 5.41 -10.93 9.20
N ALA A 72 6.17 -11.62 8.34
CA ALA A 72 6.22 -11.36 6.90
C ALA A 72 4.84 -11.31 6.20
N ASN A 73 3.84 -12.02 6.72
CA ASN A 73 2.46 -12.03 6.23
C ASN A 73 1.57 -10.84 6.70
N LEU A 74 2.10 -9.93 7.52
CA LEU A 74 1.41 -8.72 8.00
C LEU A 74 1.80 -7.45 7.21
N GLY A 75 2.54 -7.62 6.12
CA GLY A 75 3.00 -6.52 5.28
C GLY A 75 1.92 -5.95 4.36
N ASN A 76 2.35 -5.44 3.21
CA ASN A 76 1.46 -4.85 2.22
C ASN A 76 0.67 -5.94 1.49
N THR A 77 -0.65 -5.79 1.43
CA THR A 77 -1.51 -6.65 0.61
C THR A 77 -1.95 -5.88 -0.63
N VAL A 78 -1.79 -6.49 -1.81
CA VAL A 78 -2.37 -6.00 -3.06
C VAL A 78 -3.63 -6.82 -3.34
N ARG A 79 -4.76 -6.14 -3.57
CA ARG A 79 -6.01 -6.78 -3.96
C ARG A 79 -6.33 -6.42 -5.40
N ILE A 80 -6.54 -7.44 -6.22
CA ILE A 80 -6.93 -7.31 -7.62
C ILE A 80 -8.41 -7.68 -7.69
N SER A 81 -9.24 -6.76 -8.18
CA SER A 81 -10.67 -7.00 -8.41
C SER A 81 -10.88 -7.25 -9.89
N VAL A 82 -11.59 -8.32 -10.23
CA VAL A 82 -11.98 -8.65 -11.59
C VAL A 82 -13.50 -8.65 -11.62
N GLU A 83 -14.10 -7.94 -12.58
CA GLU A 83 -15.55 -7.75 -12.68
C GLU A 83 -16.08 -8.42 -13.96
N ALA A 84 -17.20 -9.13 -13.84
CA ALA A 84 -17.96 -9.65 -14.97
C ALA A 84 -18.81 -8.53 -15.59
N LYS A 85 -18.43 -8.09 -16.80
CA LYS A 85 -19.15 -7.02 -17.52
C LYS A 85 -20.56 -7.44 -17.94
N ASP A 86 -20.72 -8.70 -18.34
CA ASP A 86 -21.96 -9.26 -18.86
C ASP A 86 -22.35 -10.49 -18.04
N GLY A 87 -23.50 -10.43 -17.36
CA GLY A 87 -24.00 -11.53 -16.54
C GLY A 87 -23.40 -11.59 -15.14
N ASP A 88 -22.94 -12.78 -14.75
CA ASP A 88 -22.34 -13.06 -13.44
C ASP A 88 -20.97 -13.77 -13.59
N ILE A 89 -20.28 -13.96 -12.47
CA ILE A 89 -18.97 -14.61 -12.43
C ILE A 89 -19.00 -16.12 -12.77
N PHE A 90 -20.16 -16.75 -12.86
CA PHE A 90 -20.29 -18.20 -13.06
C PHE A 90 -20.38 -18.57 -14.55
N THR A 91 -19.55 -17.93 -15.36
CA THR A 91 -19.36 -18.25 -16.77
C THR A 91 -17.99 -18.88 -16.98
N LYS A 92 -17.87 -19.72 -18.02
CA LYS A 92 -16.61 -20.39 -18.34
C LYS A 92 -15.53 -19.35 -18.68
N GLU A 93 -15.91 -18.33 -19.42
CA GLU A 93 -15.06 -17.26 -19.92
C GLU A 93 -14.51 -16.41 -18.76
N TYR A 94 -15.36 -16.04 -17.81
CA TYR A 94 -14.92 -15.30 -16.61
C TYR A 94 -14.01 -16.16 -15.74
N MET A 95 -14.38 -17.42 -15.47
CA MET A 95 -13.57 -18.31 -14.64
C MET A 95 -12.18 -18.58 -15.24
N GLU A 96 -12.11 -18.72 -16.56
CA GLU A 96 -10.83 -18.85 -17.27
C GLU A 96 -10.00 -17.56 -17.21
N THR A 97 -10.63 -16.40 -17.34
CA THR A 97 -9.95 -15.11 -17.17
C THR A 97 -9.39 -14.96 -15.75
N LEU A 98 -10.18 -15.30 -14.73
CA LEU A 98 -9.75 -15.27 -13.34
C LEU A 98 -8.59 -16.24 -13.07
N ARG A 99 -8.59 -17.40 -13.74
CA ARG A 99 -7.49 -18.38 -13.68
C ARG A 99 -6.21 -17.79 -14.24
N GLN A 100 -6.28 -17.18 -15.43
CA GLN A 100 -5.12 -16.53 -16.07
C GLN A 100 -4.56 -15.41 -15.21
N VAL A 101 -5.42 -14.56 -14.63
CA VAL A 101 -4.98 -13.50 -13.70
C VAL A 101 -4.29 -14.10 -12.46
N ASN A 102 -4.87 -15.14 -11.85
CA ASN A 102 -4.25 -15.82 -10.72
C ASN A 102 -2.86 -16.37 -11.08
N ASP A 103 -2.76 -17.03 -12.23
CA ASP A 103 -1.52 -17.69 -12.66
C ASP A 103 -0.45 -16.66 -13.00
N GLU A 104 -0.78 -15.58 -13.71
CA GLU A 104 0.15 -14.48 -13.97
C GLU A 104 0.68 -13.87 -12.68
N VAL A 105 -0.21 -13.58 -11.71
CA VAL A 105 0.16 -13.01 -10.40
C VAL A 105 1.07 -13.95 -9.62
N PHE A 106 0.82 -15.26 -9.66
CA PHE A 106 1.64 -16.26 -9.00
C PHE A 106 3.11 -16.26 -9.47
N TYR A 107 3.35 -15.87 -10.73
CA TYR A 107 4.69 -15.82 -11.32
C TYR A 107 5.35 -14.43 -11.24
N ILE A 108 4.66 -13.39 -10.76
CA ILE A 108 5.27 -12.07 -10.56
C ILE A 108 6.42 -12.17 -9.53
N PRO A 109 7.64 -11.71 -9.86
CA PRO A 109 8.74 -11.67 -8.89
C PRO A 109 8.40 -10.82 -7.66
N GLY A 110 8.63 -11.38 -6.47
CA GLY A 110 8.37 -10.69 -5.20
C GLY A 110 6.99 -10.95 -4.58
N VAL A 111 6.10 -11.68 -5.27
CA VAL A 111 4.84 -12.16 -4.67
C VAL A 111 5.10 -13.36 -3.76
N ASP A 112 4.54 -13.34 -2.55
CA ASP A 112 4.47 -14.53 -1.70
C ASP A 112 3.39 -15.48 -2.22
N ARG A 113 3.84 -16.53 -2.91
CA ARG A 113 2.99 -17.58 -3.48
C ARG A 113 2.17 -18.33 -2.43
N SER A 114 2.68 -18.45 -1.20
CA SER A 114 1.97 -19.14 -0.12
C SER A 114 0.82 -18.30 0.44
N GLY A 115 0.92 -16.98 0.32
CA GLY A 115 -0.10 -16.01 0.74
C GLY A 115 -1.12 -15.65 -0.34
N LEU A 116 -0.93 -16.08 -1.60
CA LEU A 116 -1.86 -15.79 -2.69
C LEU A 116 -3.23 -16.44 -2.44
N LYS A 117 -4.30 -15.65 -2.57
CA LYS A 117 -5.69 -16.10 -2.40
C LYS A 117 -6.56 -15.66 -3.58
N SER A 118 -7.13 -16.65 -4.25
CA SER A 118 -8.11 -16.54 -5.34
C SER A 118 -9.11 -17.70 -5.22
N LEU A 119 -10.25 -17.64 -5.89
CA LEU A 119 -11.16 -18.79 -6.02
C LEU A 119 -10.46 -20.04 -6.60
N TRP A 120 -9.42 -19.82 -7.41
CA TRP A 120 -8.57 -20.87 -7.98
C TRP A 120 -7.48 -21.39 -7.02
N SER A 121 -7.31 -20.79 -5.84
CA SER A 121 -6.33 -21.25 -4.87
C SER A 121 -6.86 -22.46 -4.09
N PRO A 122 -6.05 -23.52 -3.86
CA PRO A 122 -6.48 -24.71 -3.13
C PRO A 122 -6.79 -24.42 -1.64
N SER A 123 -6.28 -23.30 -1.13
CA SER A 123 -6.57 -22.79 0.21
C SER A 123 -8.01 -22.26 0.36
N VAL A 124 -8.70 -21.99 -0.74
CA VAL A 124 -10.10 -21.53 -0.75
C VAL A 124 -11.02 -22.74 -0.83
N ARG A 125 -11.59 -23.08 0.32
CA ARG A 125 -12.37 -24.30 0.54
C ARG A 125 -13.78 -23.98 1.00
N TRP A 126 -14.70 -24.88 0.72
CA TRP A 126 -16.04 -24.87 1.28
C TRP A 126 -16.17 -25.95 2.35
N THR A 127 -17.08 -25.73 3.29
CA THR A 127 -17.40 -26.71 4.33
C THR A 127 -18.87 -26.58 4.67
N GLU A 128 -19.54 -27.71 4.82
CA GLU A 128 -20.96 -27.82 5.14
C GLU A 128 -21.14 -28.82 6.28
N VAL A 129 -22.14 -28.57 7.11
CA VAL A 129 -22.56 -29.48 8.18
C VAL A 129 -23.63 -30.42 7.62
N THR A 130 -23.40 -31.72 7.73
CA THR A 130 -24.32 -32.78 7.34
C THR A 130 -24.69 -33.63 8.55
N GLU A 131 -25.70 -34.50 8.41
CA GLU A 131 -26.09 -35.44 9.49
C GLU A 131 -24.96 -36.39 9.90
N GLU A 132 -24.06 -36.69 8.96
CA GLU A 132 -22.89 -37.56 9.15
C GLU A 132 -21.65 -36.81 9.67
N GLY A 133 -21.71 -35.48 9.80
CA GLY A 133 -20.60 -34.65 10.30
C GLY A 133 -20.30 -33.43 9.42
N PHE A 134 -19.06 -33.31 8.97
CA PHE A 134 -18.62 -32.20 8.10
C PHE A 134 -18.24 -32.73 6.71
N ALA A 135 -18.79 -32.13 5.67
CA ALA A 135 -18.35 -32.32 4.29
C ALA A 135 -17.64 -31.07 3.78
N GLY A 136 -16.65 -31.23 2.91
CA GLY A 136 -15.93 -30.08 2.37
C GLY A 136 -14.95 -30.42 1.27
N GLY A 137 -14.49 -29.39 0.57
CA GLY A 137 -13.63 -29.52 -0.60
C GLY A 137 -13.06 -28.17 -1.05
N GLU A 138 -12.29 -28.20 -2.12
CA GLU A 138 -11.89 -26.97 -2.83
C GLU A 138 -13.13 -26.33 -3.47
N VAL A 139 -13.17 -25.00 -3.52
CA VAL A 139 -14.29 -24.29 -4.16
C VAL A 139 -14.35 -24.63 -5.65
N ILE A 140 -13.20 -24.61 -6.32
CA ILE A 140 -13.02 -25.14 -7.67
C ILE A 140 -12.37 -26.52 -7.55
N PRO A 141 -13.12 -27.63 -7.73
CA PRO A 141 -12.54 -28.97 -7.62
C PRO A 141 -11.69 -29.33 -8.84
N GLN A 142 -10.79 -30.30 -8.69
CA GLN A 142 -9.97 -30.85 -9.78
C GLN A 142 -10.78 -31.41 -10.97
N SER A 143 -12.06 -31.75 -10.74
CA SER A 143 -12.98 -32.22 -11.78
C SER A 143 -13.66 -31.10 -12.57
N TYR A 144 -13.37 -29.83 -12.25
CA TYR A 144 -13.92 -28.68 -12.98
C TYR A 144 -13.43 -28.67 -14.44
N ASN A 145 -14.36 -28.52 -15.37
CA ASN A 145 -14.09 -28.51 -16.81
C ASN A 145 -14.78 -27.37 -17.56
N GLY A 146 -15.46 -26.45 -16.85
CA GLY A 146 -16.21 -25.34 -17.43
C GLY A 146 -17.51 -25.74 -18.12
N SER A 147 -18.01 -26.96 -17.94
CA SER A 147 -19.38 -27.32 -18.33
C SER A 147 -20.42 -26.63 -17.43
N ALA A 148 -21.66 -26.54 -17.89
CA ALA A 148 -22.77 -26.00 -17.10
C ALA A 148 -22.90 -26.70 -15.73
N ASP A 149 -22.81 -28.03 -15.70
CA ASP A 149 -22.86 -28.79 -14.44
C ASP A 149 -21.71 -28.46 -13.48
N SER A 150 -20.51 -28.23 -14.02
CA SER A 150 -19.34 -27.87 -13.20
C SER A 150 -19.43 -26.44 -12.66
N LEU A 151 -20.01 -25.51 -13.44
CA LEU A 151 -20.27 -24.13 -13.03
C LEU A 151 -21.37 -24.07 -11.97
N GLU A 152 -22.40 -24.90 -12.07
CA GLU A 152 -23.45 -24.98 -11.05
C GLU A 152 -22.93 -25.57 -9.74
N LYS A 153 -22.06 -26.59 -9.81
CA LYS A 153 -21.35 -27.09 -8.63
C LYS A 153 -20.46 -26.02 -8.01
N LEU A 154 -19.73 -25.26 -8.84
CA LEU A 154 -18.92 -24.15 -8.38
C LEU A 154 -19.76 -23.09 -7.66
N ARG A 155 -20.91 -22.69 -8.23
CA ARG A 155 -21.85 -21.76 -7.59
C ARG A 155 -22.25 -22.24 -6.21
N ASN A 156 -22.66 -23.49 -6.08
CA ASN A 156 -23.02 -24.10 -4.81
C ASN A 156 -21.84 -24.11 -3.81
N ASN A 157 -20.64 -24.45 -4.27
CA ASN A 157 -19.44 -24.43 -3.43
C ASN A 157 -19.12 -23.02 -2.94
N VAL A 158 -19.20 -21.99 -3.81
CA VAL A 158 -18.98 -20.59 -3.45
C VAL A 158 -19.96 -20.16 -2.35
N LEU A 159 -21.25 -20.49 -2.50
CA LEU A 159 -22.26 -20.17 -1.49
C LEU A 159 -22.00 -20.83 -0.14
N LYS A 160 -21.52 -22.09 -0.14
CA LYS A 160 -21.14 -22.83 1.07
C LYS A 160 -19.79 -22.42 1.67
N SER A 161 -18.95 -21.72 0.92
CA SER A 161 -17.58 -21.39 1.31
C SER A 161 -17.42 -20.17 2.22
N GLY A 162 -18.47 -19.37 2.37
CA GLY A 162 -18.39 -18.08 3.07
C GLY A 162 -17.45 -17.07 2.41
N GLN A 163 -17.13 -17.25 1.11
CA GLN A 163 -16.29 -16.32 0.35
C GLN A 163 -17.08 -15.15 -0.26
N VAL A 164 -18.40 -15.23 -0.28
CA VAL A 164 -19.27 -14.10 -0.64
C VAL A 164 -19.10 -12.98 0.40
N GLY A 165 -18.84 -11.77 -0.06
CA GLY A 165 -18.44 -10.62 0.75
C GLY A 165 -16.94 -10.59 1.12
N ARG A 166 -16.13 -11.57 0.70
CA ARG A 166 -14.68 -11.65 0.96
C ARG A 166 -13.86 -11.68 -0.33
N LEU A 167 -13.93 -12.78 -1.07
CA LEU A 167 -13.29 -12.96 -2.37
C LEU A 167 -14.27 -12.79 -3.52
N VAL A 168 -15.57 -12.90 -3.26
CA VAL A 168 -16.65 -12.76 -4.24
C VAL A 168 -17.56 -11.62 -3.82
N ALA A 169 -17.95 -10.75 -4.75
CA ALA A 169 -18.90 -9.68 -4.48
C ALA A 169 -20.30 -10.22 -4.16
N ASN A 170 -21.10 -9.46 -3.41
CA ASN A 170 -22.43 -9.89 -2.96
C ASN A 170 -23.46 -10.01 -4.11
N ASP A 171 -23.20 -9.32 -5.23
CA ASP A 171 -24.02 -9.31 -6.44
C ASP A 171 -23.50 -10.25 -7.53
N PHE A 172 -22.45 -11.02 -7.23
CA PHE A 172 -21.80 -11.97 -8.15
C PHE A 172 -21.34 -11.35 -9.47
N LYS A 173 -20.95 -10.07 -9.42
CA LYS A 173 -20.31 -9.36 -10.54
C LYS A 173 -18.85 -9.09 -10.25
#